data_AF-W1XIV7-F1
#
_entry.id   AF-W1XIV7-F1
#
_cell.length_a   1.000
_cell.length_b   1.000
_cell.length_c   1.000
_cell.angle_alpha   90.00
_cell.angle_beta   90.00
_cell.angle_gamma   90.00
#
_symmetry.space_group_name_H-M   'P 1'
#
loop_
_entity.id
_entity.type
_entity.pdbx_description
1 polymer ?
#
loop_
_entity_poly.entity_id
_entity_poly.type
_entity_poly.pdbx_seq_one_letter_code
_entity_poly.pdbx_strand_id
1 'polypeptide(L)'
;IHIVMQITPQDLKEGMVKKDNVKKRLIISAMQEENLVLAHMESSKNGLSSEQIEENRNLYGSNKITKHKKESLIKRFVEAFINPFTCILIFLAIISAYMDIILAEPGEKNPTTVIII
;
A
#
# COMPACT_ATOMS: atom_id res chain seq x y z
N ILE A 1 -1.85 -9.03 11.59
CA ILE A 1 -2.66 -9.44 10.42
C ILE A 1 -3.84 -8.49 10.33
N HIS A 2 -3.63 -7.28 9.80
CA HIS A 2 -4.65 -6.21 9.77
C HIS A 2 -4.80 -5.57 8.38
N ILE A 3 -4.41 -6.29 7.31
CA ILE A 3 -4.44 -5.79 5.92
C ILE A 3 -5.69 -6.29 5.16
N VAL A 4 -6.63 -6.97 5.82
CA VAL A 4 -7.80 -7.60 5.13
C VAL A 4 -9.11 -6.81 5.31
N MET A 5 -9.02 -5.50 5.54
CA MET A 5 -10.14 -4.56 5.48
C MET A 5 -9.59 -3.35 4.71
N GLN A 6 -9.87 -3.10 3.43
CA GLN A 6 -11.16 -3.00 2.79
C GLN A 6 -11.02 -3.32 1.29
N ILE A 7 -11.49 -4.47 0.83
CA ILE A 7 -11.79 -4.67 -0.59
C ILE A 7 -13.26 -5.06 -0.63
N THR A 8 -14.11 -4.16 -1.09
CA THR A 8 -15.55 -4.44 -1.16
C THR A 8 -15.82 -5.45 -2.29
N PRO A 9 -16.94 -6.20 -2.24
CA PRO A 9 -17.35 -7.04 -3.36
C PRO A 9 -17.50 -6.26 -4.68
N GLN A 10 -17.74 -4.94 -4.61
CA GLN A 10 -17.80 -4.04 -5.76
C GLN A 10 -16.41 -3.79 -6.35
N ASP A 11 -15.39 -3.53 -5.51
CA ASP A 11 -13.99 -3.33 -5.96
C ASP A 11 -13.43 -4.58 -6.65
N LEU A 12 -13.78 -5.77 -6.14
CA LEU A 12 -13.40 -7.05 -6.74
C LEU A 12 -14.03 -7.25 -8.12
N LYS A 13 -15.33 -6.93 -8.26
CA LYS A 13 -16.04 -7.00 -9.54
C LYS A 13 -15.49 -6.01 -10.55
N GLU A 14 -15.24 -4.77 -10.13
CA GLU A 14 -14.70 -3.73 -11.01
C GLU A 14 -13.30 -4.09 -11.53
N GLY A 15 -12.43 -4.62 -10.66
CA GLY A 15 -11.10 -5.09 -11.05
C GLY A 15 -11.15 -6.27 -12.04
N MET A 16 -12.12 -7.19 -11.87
CA MET A 16 -12.32 -8.32 -12.78
C MET A 16 -12.83 -7.86 -14.15
N VAL A 17 -13.83 -6.97 -14.19
CA VAL A 17 -14.36 -6.39 -15.44
C VAL A 17 -13.28 -5.61 -16.19
N LYS A 18 -12.44 -4.82 -15.49
CA LYS A 18 -11.31 -4.12 -16.11
C LYS A 18 -10.30 -5.09 -16.74
N LYS A 19 -9.93 -6.15 -16.03
CA LYS A 19 -9.02 -7.19 -16.55
C LYS A 19 -9.58 -7.91 -17.78
N ASP A 20 -10.86 -8.25 -17.76
CA ASP A 20 -11.52 -8.93 -18.88
C ASP A 20 -11.56 -8.05 -20.13
N ASN A 21 -11.85 -6.76 -19.98
CA ASN A 21 -11.85 -5.83 -21.10
C ASN A 21 -10.46 -5.62 -21.70
N VAL A 22 -9.42 -5.52 -20.87
CA VAL A 22 -8.03 -5.44 -21.35
C VAL A 22 -7.64 -6.70 -22.11
N LYS A 23 -7.99 -7.88 -21.59
CA LYS A 23 -7.72 -9.16 -22.26
C LYS A 23 -8.44 -9.27 -23.61
N LYS A 24 -9.72 -8.89 -23.67
CA LYS A 24 -10.49 -8.89 -24.92
C LYS A 24 -9.86 -7.98 -25.97
N ARG A 25 -9.50 -6.75 -25.60
CA ARG A 25 -8.83 -5.80 -26.50
C ARG A 25 -7.50 -6.36 -27.02
N LEU A 26 -6.69 -6.96 -26.14
CA LEU A 26 -5.41 -7.55 -26.53
C LEU A 26 -5.59 -8.67 -27.57
N ILE A 27 -6.55 -9.58 -27.36
CA ILE A 27 -6.80 -10.69 -28.30
C ILE A 27 -7.31 -10.16 -29.64
N ILE A 28 -8.24 -9.19 -29.63
CA ILE A 28 -8.78 -8.59 -30.84
C ILE A 28 -7.67 -7.91 -31.65
N SER A 29 -6.84 -7.08 -30.99
CA SER A 29 -5.73 -6.40 -31.67
C SER A 29 -4.66 -7.37 -32.19
N ALA A 30 -4.41 -8.48 -31.50
CA ALA A 30 -3.45 -9.50 -31.96
C ALA A 30 -3.91 -10.25 -33.22
N MET A 31 -5.21 -10.24 -33.53
CA MET A 31 -5.80 -10.92 -34.69
C MET A 31 -6.08 -9.97 -35.87
N GLN A 32 -5.77 -8.67 -35.73
CA GLN A 32 -6.05 -7.65 -36.75
C GLN A 32 -4.79 -7.29 -37.55
N GLU A 33 -5.01 -6.88 -38.80
CA GLU A 33 -3.97 -6.31 -39.66
C GLU A 33 -3.38 -5.03 -39.05
N GLU A 34 -2.08 -4.80 -39.27
CA GLU A 34 -1.31 -3.66 -38.70
C GLU A 34 -2.04 -2.32 -38.90
N ASN A 35 -2.54 -2.07 -40.12
CA ASN A 35 -3.23 -0.82 -40.45
C ASN A 35 -4.53 -0.63 -39.67
N LEU A 36 -5.26 -1.71 -39.37
CA LEU A 36 -6.49 -1.67 -38.60
C LEU A 36 -6.21 -1.41 -37.12
N VAL A 37 -5.14 -2.01 -36.58
CA VAL A 37 -4.69 -1.77 -35.21
C VAL A 37 -4.24 -0.32 -35.05
N LEU A 38 -3.44 0.19 -35.99
CA LEU A 38 -2.98 1.58 -35.98
C LEU A 38 -4.17 2.57 -36.05
N ALA A 39 -5.15 2.31 -36.93
CA ALA A 39 -6.35 3.13 -37.02
C ALA A 39 -7.17 3.11 -35.73
N HIS A 40 -7.35 1.93 -35.11
CA HIS A 40 -8.09 1.80 -33.85
C HIS A 40 -7.36 2.46 -32.66
N MET A 41 -6.02 2.53 -32.69
CA MET A 41 -5.21 3.17 -31.66
C MET A 41 -4.91 4.64 -31.98
N GLU A 42 -5.52 5.21 -33.02
CA GLU A 42 -5.26 6.57 -33.51
C GLU A 42 -3.77 6.85 -33.69
N SER A 43 -3.03 5.82 -34.11
CA SER A 43 -1.59 5.82 -34.23
C SER A 43 -1.16 5.70 -35.69
N SER A 44 0.10 5.98 -35.95
CA SER A 44 0.68 5.90 -37.28
C SER A 44 1.96 5.07 -37.27
N LYS A 45 2.41 4.64 -38.45
CA LYS A 45 3.72 4.00 -38.61
C LYS A 45 4.89 4.90 -38.18
N ASN A 46 4.68 6.22 -38.17
CA ASN A 46 5.65 7.21 -37.75
C ASN A 46 5.54 7.54 -36.24
N GLY A 47 4.63 6.89 -35.51
CA GLY A 47 4.35 7.16 -34.10
C GLY A 47 3.22 8.15 -33.87
N LEU A 48 3.15 8.69 -32.66
CA LEU A 48 2.16 9.68 -32.18
C LEU A 48 2.76 11.09 -32.17
N SER A 49 1.93 12.11 -32.40
CA SER A 49 2.35 13.50 -32.24
C SER A 49 2.51 13.89 -30.76
N SER A 50 3.19 15.01 -30.50
CA SER A 50 3.38 15.52 -29.13
C SER A 50 2.04 15.83 -28.44
N GLU A 51 1.08 16.34 -29.19
CA GLU A 51 -0.28 16.66 -28.73
C GLU A 51 -1.03 15.37 -28.35
N GLN A 52 -0.98 14.35 -29.22
CA GLN A 52 -1.58 13.05 -28.92
C GLN A 52 -0.93 12.36 -27.73
N ILE A 53 0.37 12.54 -27.51
CA ILE A 53 1.07 12.01 -26.33
C ILE A 53 0.55 12.68 -25.05
N GLU A 54 0.28 13.98 -25.07
CA GLU A 54 -0.28 14.70 -23.94
C GLU A 54 -1.73 14.28 -23.65
N GLU A 55 -2.57 14.22 -24.69
CA GLU A 55 -3.95 13.74 -24.59
C GLU A 55 -4.02 12.30 -24.06
N ASN A 56 -3.20 11.40 -24.59
CA ASN A 56 -3.11 10.03 -24.12
C ASN A 56 -2.63 9.94 -22.67
N ARG A 57 -1.69 10.81 -22.25
CA ARG A 57 -1.24 10.86 -20.86
C ARG A 57 -2.31 11.41 -19.93
N ASN A 58 -3.16 12.32 -20.40
CA ASN A 58 -4.31 12.81 -19.65
C ASN A 58 -5.41 11.74 -19.54
N LEU A 59 -5.65 10.96 -20.60
CA LEU A 59 -6.71 9.94 -20.65
C LEU A 59 -6.33 8.64 -19.93
N TYR A 60 -5.13 8.13 -20.15
CA TYR A 60 -4.66 6.83 -19.64
C TYR A 60 -3.73 6.95 -18.43
N GLY A 61 -3.25 8.16 -18.13
CA GLY A 61 -2.24 8.38 -17.11
C GLY A 61 -0.82 8.07 -17.59
N SER A 62 0.16 8.38 -16.74
CA SER A 62 1.56 8.01 -17.01
C SER A 62 1.75 6.51 -16.79
N ASN A 63 2.37 5.81 -17.76
CA ASN A 63 2.77 4.41 -17.62
C ASN A 63 3.96 4.26 -16.64
N LYS A 64 3.70 4.50 -15.36
CA LYS A 64 4.63 4.25 -14.26
C LYS A 64 4.00 3.21 -13.37
N ILE A 65 4.70 2.09 -13.18
CA ILE A 65 4.33 1.11 -12.17
C ILE A 65 4.43 1.84 -10.83
N THR A 66 3.29 2.11 -10.21
CA THR A 66 3.21 2.73 -8.89
C THR A 66 3.93 1.80 -7.93
N LYS A 67 5.17 2.13 -7.56
CA LYS A 67 5.81 1.51 -6.41
C LYS A 67 4.89 1.85 -5.24
N HIS A 68 4.23 0.85 -4.67
CA HIS A 68 3.55 1.01 -3.39
C HIS A 68 4.50 1.77 -2.48
N LYS A 69 4.03 2.91 -1.97
CA LYS A 69 4.77 3.72 -1.00
C LYS A 69 5.13 2.75 0.12
N LYS A 70 6.40 2.33 0.19
CA LYS A 70 6.83 1.43 1.24
C LYS A 70 6.53 2.17 2.54
N GLU A 71 5.68 1.56 3.37
CA GLU A 71 5.55 1.92 4.78
C GLU A 71 6.95 2.25 5.30
N SER A 72 7.12 3.42 5.93
CA SER A 72 8.44 3.84 6.40
C SER A 72 9.00 2.76 7.33
N LEU A 73 10.31 2.50 7.27
CA LEU A 73 10.93 1.44 8.09
C LEU A 73 10.56 1.58 9.57
N ILE A 74 10.43 2.82 10.05
CA ILE A 74 9.98 3.17 11.41
C ILE A 74 8.52 2.76 11.64
N LYS A 75 7.61 3.10 10.71
CA LYS A 75 6.20 2.73 10.84
C LYS A 75 6.01 1.21 10.85
N ARG A 76 6.73 0.50 9.98
CA ARG A 76 6.74 -0.96 9.94
C ARG A 76 7.33 -1.59 11.20
N PHE A 77 8.36 -0.97 11.78
CA PHE A 77 8.93 -1.38 13.06
C PHE A 77 7.88 -1.25 14.16
N VAL A 78 7.31 -0.05 14.36
CA VAL A 78 6.29 0.20 15.39
C VAL A 78 5.07 -0.73 15.23
N GLU A 79 4.57 -0.89 14.01
CA GLU A 79 3.42 -1.78 13.74
C GLU A 79 3.72 -3.26 14.02
N ALA A 80 4.99 -3.69 13.91
CA ALA A 80 5.39 -5.05 14.27
C ALA A 80 5.42 -5.28 15.79
N PHE A 81 5.66 -4.23 16.58
CA PHE A 81 5.65 -4.32 18.05
C PHE A 81 4.28 -4.09 18.67
N ILE A 82 3.33 -3.40 18.01
CA ILE A 82 1.97 -3.21 18.53
C ILE A 82 1.18 -4.52 18.39
N ASN A 83 1.17 -5.30 19.46
CA ASN A 83 0.41 -6.53 19.62
C ASN A 83 -0.36 -6.48 20.95
N PRO A 84 -1.53 -7.12 21.09
CA PRO A 84 -2.21 -7.29 22.39
C PRO A 84 -1.28 -7.64 23.56
N PHE A 85 -0.26 -8.47 23.33
CA PHE A 85 0.75 -8.79 24.34
C PHE A 85 1.60 -7.58 24.74
N THR A 86 2.17 -6.85 23.78
CA THR A 86 2.99 -5.65 24.03
C THR A 86 2.17 -4.55 24.71
N CYS A 87 0.88 -4.42 24.40
CA CYS A 87 0.00 -3.48 25.10
C CYS A 87 -0.09 -3.78 26.60
N ILE A 88 -0.16 -5.07 26.97
CA ILE A 88 -0.18 -5.50 28.37
C ILE A 88 1.17 -5.20 29.03
N LEU A 89 2.30 -5.47 28.36
CA LEU A 89 3.62 -5.16 28.89
C LEU A 89 3.80 -3.67 29.14
N ILE A 90 3.42 -2.82 28.19
CA ILE A 90 3.47 -1.36 28.36
C ILE A 90 2.61 -0.92 29.56
N PHE A 91 1.42 -1.50 29.71
CA PHE A 91 0.56 -1.20 30.85
C PHE A 91 1.19 -1.59 32.19
N LEU A 92 1.80 -2.78 32.27
CA LEU A 92 2.51 -3.24 33.47
C LEU A 92 3.76 -2.39 33.76
N ALA A 93 4.52 -2.00 32.72
CA ALA A 93 5.68 -1.13 32.85
C ALA A 93 5.27 0.25 33.41
N ILE A 94 4.13 0.80 32.99
CA ILE A 94 3.61 2.06 33.52
C ILE A 94 3.25 1.92 35.00
N ILE A 95 2.54 0.86 35.38
CA ILE A 95 2.17 0.61 36.78
C ILE A 95 3.44 0.45 37.63
N SER A 96 4.40 -0.36 37.18
CA SER A 96 5.67 -0.55 37.89
C SER A 96 6.46 0.74 37.99
N ALA A 97 6.55 1.56 36.94
CA ALA A 97 7.23 2.85 37.01
C ALA A 97 6.56 3.80 38.02
N TYR A 98 5.24 3.81 38.07
CA TYR A 98 4.52 4.64 39.03
C TYR A 98 4.81 4.20 40.47
N MET A 99 4.71 2.91 40.75
CA MET A 99 4.92 2.36 42.10
C MET A 99 6.39 2.42 42.53
N ASP A 100 7.29 1.91 41.69
CA ASP A 100 8.68 1.59 42.06
C ASP A 100 9.65 2.78 41.86
N ILE A 101 9.26 3.81 41.10
CA ILE A 101 10.13 4.98 40.80
C ILE A 101 9.54 6.28 41.36
N ILE A 102 8.24 6.52 41.14
CA ILE A 102 7.58 7.78 41.53
C ILE A 102 7.19 7.74 43.01
N LEU A 103 6.52 6.68 43.47
CA LEU A 103 6.02 6.57 44.85
C LEU A 103 7.03 5.97 45.84
N ALA A 104 8.03 5.24 45.36
CA ALA A 104 9.02 4.62 46.24
C ALA A 104 9.88 5.65 46.99
N GLU A 105 10.12 5.37 48.27
CA GLU A 105 10.93 6.22 49.15
C GLU A 105 12.38 6.34 48.64
N PRO A 106 13.09 7.45 48.97
CA PRO A 106 14.47 7.66 48.54
C PRO A 106 15.40 6.62 49.19
N GLY A 107 15.60 5.48 48.51
CA GLY A 107 16.39 4.36 49.01
C GLY A 107 15.91 2.99 48.49
N GLU A 108 14.61 2.88 48.17
CA GLU A 108 13.99 1.64 47.68
C GLU A 108 13.57 1.70 46.20
N LYS A 109 13.93 2.78 45.50
CA LYS A 109 13.62 2.94 44.07
C LYS A 109 14.29 1.84 43.25
N ASN A 110 13.48 1.00 42.59
CA ASN A 110 13.98 -0.09 41.78
C ASN A 110 13.45 -0.01 40.34
N PRO A 111 14.22 0.62 39.43
CA PRO A 111 13.82 0.73 38.03
C PRO A 111 14.03 -0.58 37.24
N THR A 112 14.63 -1.61 37.84
CA THR A 112 14.98 -2.88 37.15
C THR A 112 13.74 -3.58 36.60
N THR A 113 12.63 -3.55 37.35
CA THR A 113 11.35 -4.13 36.94
C THR A 113 10.83 -3.48 35.66
N VAL A 114 10.95 -2.15 35.54
CA VAL A 114 10.53 -1.38 34.36
C VAL A 114 11.44 -1.63 33.15
N ILE A 115 12.74 -1.89 33.38
CA ILE A 115 13.72 -2.14 32.31
C ILE A 115 13.58 -3.54 31.70
N ILE A 116 13.17 -4.53 32.51
CA ILE A 116 13.00 -5.92 32.08
C ILE A 116 11.73 -6.10 31.23
N ILE A 117 10.67 -5.36 31.57
CA ILE A 117 9.37 -5.39 30.87
C ILE A 117 9.47 -4.61 29.55
#